data_AF-A0A7V8EFU3-F1
#
_entry.id   AF-A0A7V8EFU3-F1
#
_cell.length_a   1.000
_cell.length_b   1.000
_cell.length_c   1.000
_cell.angle_alpha   90.00
_cell.angle_beta   90.00
_cell.angle_gamma   90.00
#
_symmetry.space_group_name_H-M   'P 1'
#
loop_
_entity.id
_entity.type
_entity.pdbx_description
1 polymer ?
#
loop_
_entity_poly.entity_id
_entity_poly.type
_entity_poly.pdbx_seq_one_letter_code
_entity_poly.pdbx_strand_id
1 'polypeptide(L)'
;MTNSTQINSGPTLRQFATYLDAVELVVTSKLGPRTLSRVRFKKLDYPASHKEGADFIREKVMSEYPAAATVLGAMFDQCIADQAKAVSSLISA
;
A
#
# COMPACT_ATOMS: atom_id res chain seq x y z
N MET A 1 18.31 -7.61 -4.80
CA MET A 1 16.94 -7.70 -4.26
C MET A 1 16.42 -6.30 -4.10
N THR A 2 15.29 -5.97 -4.71
CA THR A 2 14.65 -4.67 -4.58
C THR A 2 13.98 -4.61 -3.21
N ASN A 3 14.41 -3.70 -2.33
CA ASN A 3 13.79 -3.55 -1.01
C ASN A 3 12.51 -2.71 -1.04
N SER A 4 12.17 -2.14 -2.18
CA SER A 4 11.03 -1.24 -2.36
C SER A 4 10.51 -1.31 -3.80
N THR A 5 9.19 -1.16 -3.95
CA THR A 5 8.48 -1.05 -5.23
C THR A 5 7.55 0.16 -5.18
N GLN A 6 7.43 0.88 -6.29
CA GLN A 6 6.56 2.05 -6.44
C GLN A 6 5.59 1.88 -7.61
N ILE A 7 4.35 2.32 -7.44
CA ILE A 7 3.35 2.48 -8.51
C ILE A 7 2.84 3.93 -8.52
N ASN A 8 2.74 4.52 -9.71
CA ASN A 8 2.16 5.85 -9.90
C ASN A 8 0.66 5.71 -10.19
N SER A 9 -0.19 6.03 -9.20
CA SER A 9 -1.66 6.04 -9.34
C SER A 9 -2.19 7.31 -10.02
N GLY A 10 -1.34 8.33 -10.17
CA GLY A 10 -1.69 9.59 -10.82
C GLY A 10 -0.50 10.56 -10.87
N PRO A 11 -0.70 11.80 -11.35
CA PRO A 11 0.38 12.77 -11.51
C PRO A 11 1.15 13.07 -10.22
N THR A 12 0.43 13.10 -9.09
CA THR A 12 0.97 13.39 -7.76
C THR A 12 0.75 12.26 -6.77
N LEU A 13 0.02 11.20 -7.15
CA LEU A 13 -0.31 10.07 -6.30
C LEU A 13 0.65 8.91 -6.55
N ARG A 14 1.30 8.47 -5.49
CA ARG A 14 2.28 7.37 -5.53
C ARG A 14 2.02 6.39 -4.40
N GLN A 15 2.05 5.11 -4.75
CA GLN A 15 1.98 4.01 -3.81
C GLN A 15 3.34 3.34 -3.70
N PHE A 16 3.73 3.01 -2.48
CA PHE A 16 4.97 2.32 -2.19
C PHE A 16 4.67 1.06 -1.41
N ALA A 17 5.41 0.00 -1.70
CA ALA A 17 5.60 -1.15 -0.84
C ALA A 17 7.10 -1.25 -0.51
N THR A 18 7.48 -1.51 0.73
CA THR A 18 8.89 -1.55 1.15
C THR A 18 9.08 -2.56 2.27
N TYR A 19 10.13 -3.37 2.19
CA TYR A 19 10.58 -4.21 3.29
C TYR A 19 11.21 -3.32 4.37
N LEU A 20 10.72 -3.43 5.61
CA LEU A 20 11.40 -2.82 6.76
C LEU A 20 12.50 -3.74 7.29
N ASP A 21 12.24 -5.04 7.28
CA ASP A 21 13.18 -6.11 7.58
C ASP A 21 12.77 -7.40 6.83
N ALA A 22 13.28 -8.56 7.23
CA ALA A 22 13.00 -9.85 6.59
C ALA A 22 11.53 -10.33 6.74
N VAL A 23 10.81 -9.83 7.74
CA VAL A 23 9.46 -10.29 8.12
C VAL A 23 8.41 -9.18 8.08
N GLU A 24 8.80 -7.91 8.00
CA GLU A 24 7.88 -6.76 7.99
C GLU A 24 7.89 -6.00 6.66
N LEU A 25 6.69 -5.59 6.24
CA LEU A 25 6.47 -4.68 5.13
C LEU A 25 5.76 -3.41 5.58
N VAL A 26 5.96 -2.35 4.81
CA VAL A 26 5.19 -1.12 4.91
C VAL A 26 4.63 -0.74 3.55
N VAL A 27 3.35 -0.37 3.51
CA VAL A 27 2.73 0.29 2.36
C VAL A 27 2.48 1.76 2.67
N THR A 28 2.72 2.63 1.70
CA THR A 28 2.59 4.08 1.88
C THR A 28 1.85 4.68 0.70
N SER A 29 0.84 5.52 0.97
CA SER A 29 0.24 6.42 -0.02
C SER A 29 0.81 7.83 0.14
N LYS A 30 1.32 8.41 -0.94
CA LYS A 30 1.77 9.81 -0.98
C LYS A 30 1.00 10.63 -1.99
N LEU A 31 0.68 11.86 -1.60
CA LEU A 31 0.17 12.93 -2.46
C LEU A 31 1.23 14.05 -2.50
N GLY A 32 2.01 14.08 -3.58
CA GLY A 32 3.18 14.93 -3.69
C GLY A 32 4.20 14.63 -2.57
N PRO A 33 4.60 15.62 -1.75
CA PRO A 33 5.50 15.41 -0.62
C PRO A 33 4.81 14.85 0.63
N ARG A 34 3.47 14.86 0.69
CA ARG A 34 2.71 14.48 1.89
C ARG A 34 2.42 12.99 1.91
N THR A 35 2.63 12.35 3.06
CA THR A 35 2.19 10.98 3.32
C THR A 35 0.74 11.01 3.83
N LEU A 36 -0.14 10.27 3.16
CA LEU A 36 -1.56 10.16 3.53
C LEU A 36 -1.83 8.94 4.41
N SER A 37 -1.14 7.83 4.15
CA SER A 37 -1.19 6.61 4.96
C SER A 37 0.17 5.93 4.96
N ARG A 38 0.51 5.29 6.07
CA ARG A 38 1.71 4.45 6.20
C ARG A 38 1.43 3.29 7.13
N VAL A 39 1.04 2.17 6.54
CA VAL A 39 0.59 0.97 7.26
C VAL A 39 1.68 -0.06 7.27
N ARG A 40 1.93 -0.67 8.44
CA ARG A 40 2.89 -1.76 8.60
C ARG A 40 2.17 -3.08 8.86
N PHE A 41 2.76 -4.17 8.40
CA PHE A 41 2.26 -5.52 8.65
C PHE A 41 3.34 -6.57 8.44
N LYS A 42 3.18 -7.74 9.05
CA LYS A 42 4.07 -8.86 8.82
C LYS A 42 3.78 -9.46 7.45
N LYS A 43 4.83 -9.92 6.76
CA LYS A 43 4.73 -10.62 5.47
C LYS A 43 3.81 -11.84 5.54
N LEU A 44 3.85 -12.57 6.66
CA LEU A 44 3.04 -13.76 6.88
C LEU A 44 1.54 -13.46 7.05
N ASP A 45 1.19 -12.23 7.43
CA ASP A 45 -0.22 -11.81 7.58
C ASP A 45 -0.83 -11.38 6.23
N TYR A 46 0.01 -11.12 5.21
CA TYR A 46 -0.46 -10.66 3.91
C TYR A 46 -0.98 -11.85 3.08
N PRO A 47 -2.22 -11.78 2.56
CA PRO A 47 -2.82 -12.90 1.83
C PRO A 47 -2.15 -13.14 0.48
N ALA A 48 -2.17 -14.40 0.03
CA ALA A 48 -1.55 -14.80 -1.24
C ALA A 48 -2.35 -14.33 -2.47
N SER A 49 -3.66 -14.10 -2.32
CA SER A 49 -4.55 -13.64 -3.40
C SER A 49 -4.51 -12.12 -3.55
N HIS A 50 -4.45 -11.63 -4.79
CA HIS A 50 -4.43 -10.19 -5.07
C HIS A 50 -5.69 -9.46 -4.59
N LYS A 51 -6.87 -10.08 -4.74
CA LYS A 51 -8.14 -9.48 -4.28
C LYS A 51 -8.16 -9.35 -2.76
N GLU A 52 -7.80 -10.44 -2.08
CA GLU A 52 -7.70 -10.46 -0.62
C GLU A 52 -6.62 -9.48 -0.12
N GLY A 53 -5.54 -9.28 -0.88
CA GLY A 53 -4.49 -8.32 -0.56
C GLY A 53 -4.97 -6.87 -0.58
N ALA A 54 -5.80 -6.50 -1.55
CA ALA A 54 -6.42 -5.19 -1.60
C ALA A 54 -7.38 -4.98 -0.42
N ASP A 55 -8.21 -5.97 -0.10
CA ASP A 55 -9.14 -5.89 1.03
C ASP A 55 -8.39 -5.80 2.37
N PHE A 56 -7.33 -6.58 2.57
CA PHE A 56 -6.46 -6.51 3.75
C PHE A 56 -5.82 -5.12 3.93
N ILE A 57 -5.26 -4.55 2.86
CA ILE A 57 -4.68 -3.20 2.90
C ILE A 57 -5.77 -2.16 3.16
N ARG A 58 -6.95 -2.30 2.54
CA ARG A 58 -8.10 -1.42 2.76
C ARG A 58 -8.46 -1.36 4.24
N GLU A 59 -8.67 -2.52 4.86
CA GLU A 59 -9.06 -2.63 6.27
C GLU A 59 -8.02 -1.96 7.18
N LYS A 60 -6.73 -2.22 6.95
CA LYS A 60 -5.68 -1.58 7.74
C LYS A 60 -5.61 -0.07 7.53
N VAL A 61 -5.70 0.42 6.29
CA VAL A 61 -5.70 1.87 6.02
C VAL A 61 -6.93 2.52 6.65
N MET A 62 -8.10 1.90 6.58
CA MET A 62 -9.33 2.43 7.20
C MET A 62 -9.26 2.41 8.74
N SER A 63 -8.57 1.43 9.32
CA SER A 63 -8.39 1.33 10.76
C SER A 63 -7.37 2.35 11.30
N GLU A 64 -6.21 2.47 10.65
CA GLU A 64 -5.10 3.30 11.13
C GLU A 64 -5.12 4.74 10.58
N TYR A 65 -5.65 4.94 9.38
CA TYR A 65 -5.66 6.21 8.65
C TYR A 65 -7.01 6.47 7.95
N PRO A 66 -8.16 6.46 8.66
CA PRO A 66 -9.48 6.62 8.06
C PRO A 66 -9.63 7.91 7.23
N ALA A 67 -8.94 8.98 7.61
CA ALA A 67 -8.92 10.25 6.87
C ALA A 67 -8.34 10.11 5.45
N ALA A 68 -7.52 9.10 5.17
CA ALA A 68 -6.97 8.86 3.85
C ALA A 68 -8.07 8.60 2.81
N ALA A 69 -9.17 7.92 3.18
CA ALA A 69 -10.29 7.71 2.29
C ALA A 69 -10.99 9.02 1.91
N THR A 70 -11.16 9.93 2.88
CA THR A 70 -11.73 11.27 2.62
C THR A 70 -10.82 12.09 1.72
N VAL A 71 -9.50 12.08 1.97
CA VAL A 71 -8.54 12.87 1.18
C VAL A 71 -8.38 12.33 -0.24
N LEU A 72 -8.36 11.00 -0.40
CA LEU A 72 -8.21 10.37 -1.72
C LEU A 72 -9.51 10.34 -2.52
N GLY A 73 -10.67 10.40 -1.85
CA GLY A 73 -11.98 10.39 -2.49
C GLY A 73 -12.13 9.22 -3.46
N ALA A 74 -12.53 9.51 -4.70
CA ALA A 74 -12.71 8.51 -5.74
C ALA A 74 -11.43 7.72 -6.10
N MET A 75 -10.24 8.25 -5.78
CA MET A 75 -8.97 7.56 -6.02
C MET A 75 -8.61 6.54 -4.95
N PHE A 76 -9.35 6.48 -3.84
CA PHE A 76 -9.00 5.62 -2.70
C PHE A 76 -8.86 4.16 -3.12
N ASP A 77 -9.88 3.60 -3.77
CA ASP A 77 -9.91 2.19 -4.16
C ASP A 77 -8.78 1.86 -5.15
N GLN A 78 -8.48 2.76 -6.09
CA GLN A 78 -7.36 2.61 -7.03
C GLN A 78 -6.01 2.64 -6.29
N CYS A 79 -5.84 3.53 -5.32
CA CYS A 79 -4.62 3.59 -4.52
C CYS A 79 -4.41 2.31 -3.70
N ILE A 80 -5.48 1.73 -3.14
CA ILE A 80 -5.42 0.46 -2.42
C ILE A 80 -5.04 -0.69 -3.37
N ALA A 81 -5.67 -0.76 -4.55
CA ALA A 81 -5.33 -1.77 -5.56
C ALA A 81 -3.87 -1.66 -6.03
N ASP A 82 -3.38 -0.43 -6.22
CA ASP A 82 -1.98 -0.18 -6.59
C ASP A 82 -1.01 -0.51 -5.45
N GLN A 83 -1.39 -0.31 -4.18
CA GLN A 83 -0.59 -0.78 -3.04
C GLN A 83 -0.50 -2.31 -3.02
N ALA A 84 -1.61 -3.01 -3.22
CA ALA A 84 -1.63 -4.48 -3.28
C ALA A 84 -0.75 -5.00 -4.42
N LYS A 85 -0.85 -4.39 -5.60
CA LYS A 85 0.01 -4.70 -6.75
C LYS A 85 1.49 -4.44 -6.45
N ALA A 86 1.83 -3.32 -5.80
CA ALA A 86 3.20 -3.02 -5.40
C ALA A 86 3.76 -4.06 -4.43
N VAL A 87 2.95 -4.53 -3.47
CA VAL A 87 3.32 -5.62 -2.54
C VAL A 87 3.54 -6.93 -3.29
N SER A 88 2.62 -7.33 -4.17
CA SER A 88 2.78 -8.55 -4.98
C SER A 88 4.04 -8.50 -5.83
N SER A 89 4.31 -7.37 -6.50
CA SER A 89 5.55 -7.19 -7.27
C SER A 89 6.80 -7.25 -6.39
N LEU A 90 6.74 -6.75 -5.15
CA LEU A 90 7.87 -6.78 -4.22
C LEU A 90 8.13 -8.18 -3.63
N ILE A 91 7.09 -8.99 -3.45
CA ILE A 91 7.20 -10.36 -2.90
C ILE A 91 7.63 -11.35 -3.99
N SER A 92 7.27 -11.11 -5.25
CA SER A 92 7.63 -11.96 -6.39
C SER A 92 9.00 -11.63 -7.01
N ALA A 93 9.66 -10.55 -6.60
CA ALA A 93 10.98 -10.12 -7.09
C ALA A 93 12.13 -10.74 -6.29
#